data_AF-A0A2T7PC57-F1
#
_entry.id   AF-A0A2T7PC57-F1
#
_cell.length_a   1.000
_cell.length_b   1.000
_cell.length_c   1.000
_cell.angle_alpha   90.00
_cell.angle_beta   90.00
_cell.angle_gamma   90.00
#
_symmetry.space_group_name_H-M   'P 1'
#
loop_
_entity.id
_entity.type
_entity.pdbx_description
1 polymer ?
#
loop_
_entity_poly.entity_id
_entity_poly.type
_entity_poly.pdbx_seq_one_letter_code
_entity_poly.pdbx_strand_id
1 'polypeptide(L)'
;MQALEWLLLCFSLIQGLHGQAVVTPAPPQIGTATAKFDAACKDALENCAGFGSDACKGLYEAWARDNCALTCGYCVGPPTTPPPCVDVLNNCESYDPSTCTNQSYSGWAKANCRRTCRLCPAEVLAALDAHTTTLSPDKCVDKVDCRLYTLSACSDSYKAWAKDNCPNFCGFCVGLPTPPAQCADSLPNCDSYEKAMCSAPEYKIWAEENCRKTCNFCTGGGPIVTHPTLPPATTLPKLTPPHLILTPPPLPPGRK
;
A
#
# COMPACT_ATOMS: atom_id res chain seq x y z
N MET A 1 -56.14 33.81 37.61
CA MET A 1 -56.28 32.44 38.12
C MET A 1 -55.12 31.64 37.54
N GLN A 2 -53.95 31.91 38.13
CA GLN A 2 -52.64 31.49 37.67
C GLN A 2 -52.23 30.23 38.42
N ALA A 3 -51.78 29.24 37.65
CA ALA A 3 -50.52 28.51 37.84
C ALA A 3 -49.88 28.60 39.24
N LEU A 4 -50.46 27.89 40.20
CA LEU A 4 -49.86 27.49 41.46
C LEU A 4 -50.50 26.13 41.77
N GLU A 5 -49.72 25.13 42.21
CA GLU A 5 -50.12 23.75 42.65
C GLU A 5 -49.50 22.55 41.89
N TRP A 6 -48.39 22.69 41.16
CA TRP A 6 -47.63 21.51 40.68
C TRP A 6 -46.11 21.54 40.95
N LEU A 7 -45.63 22.47 41.78
CA LEU A 7 -44.24 22.52 42.26
C LEU A 7 -44.24 22.18 43.75
N LEU A 8 -44.12 20.90 44.13
CA LEU A 8 -43.63 20.48 45.48
C LEU A 8 -43.55 18.95 45.73
N LEU A 9 -43.33 18.09 44.73
CA LEU A 9 -43.09 16.64 44.97
C LEU A 9 -41.99 16.01 44.09
N CYS A 10 -40.89 16.72 43.81
CA CYS A 10 -39.71 16.14 43.15
C CYS A 10 -38.38 16.45 43.86
N PHE A 11 -38.42 16.76 45.15
CA PHE A 11 -37.23 16.97 45.99
C PHE A 11 -37.11 15.86 47.03
N SER A 12 -36.77 14.64 46.62
CA SER A 12 -36.20 13.59 47.48
C SER A 12 -35.76 12.38 46.65
N LEU A 13 -34.68 12.52 45.86
CA LEU A 13 -33.91 11.39 45.31
C LEU A 13 -32.54 11.84 44.75
N ILE A 14 -31.83 12.69 45.49
CA ILE A 14 -30.42 13.00 45.24
C ILE A 14 -29.61 12.62 46.48
N GLN A 15 -29.47 11.32 46.72
CA GLN A 15 -28.38 10.81 47.53
C GLN A 15 -27.80 9.57 46.85
N GLY A 16 -26.51 9.66 46.49
CA GLY A 16 -25.67 8.48 46.32
C GLY A 16 -25.28 8.10 44.89
N LEU A 17 -24.53 8.94 44.19
CA LEU A 17 -23.58 8.47 43.17
C LEU A 17 -22.24 9.18 43.37
N HIS A 18 -21.49 8.69 44.35
CA HIS A 18 -20.05 8.92 44.43
C HIS A 18 -19.38 8.22 43.24
N GLY A 19 -18.34 8.86 42.70
CA GLY A 19 -17.66 8.47 41.48
C GLY A 19 -17.28 6.98 41.43
N GLN A 20 -17.77 6.31 40.39
CA GLN A 20 -17.11 5.13 39.88
C GLN A 20 -16.16 5.59 38.79
N ALA A 21 -14.86 5.53 39.10
CA ALA A 21 -13.84 5.53 38.07
C ALA A 21 -14.20 4.43 37.07
N VAL A 22 -14.39 4.81 35.80
CA VAL A 22 -14.48 3.84 34.72
C VAL A 22 -13.13 3.16 34.65
N VAL A 23 -13.02 2.01 35.30
CA VAL A 23 -11.91 1.08 35.09
C VAL A 23 -12.14 0.54 33.69
N THR A 24 -11.48 1.14 32.70
CA THR A 24 -11.30 0.49 31.40
C THR A 24 -10.67 -0.87 31.71
N PRO A 25 -11.32 -2.01 31.40
CA PRO A 25 -10.65 -3.29 31.56
C PRO A 25 -9.38 -3.22 30.72
N ALA A 26 -8.24 -3.41 31.36
CA ALA A 26 -6.99 -3.62 30.64
C ALA A 26 -7.25 -4.71 29.58
N PRO A 27 -6.66 -4.60 28.37
CA PRO A 27 -6.71 -5.69 27.41
C PRO A 27 -6.35 -6.98 28.15
N PRO A 28 -7.06 -8.10 27.92
CA PRO A 28 -6.80 -9.34 28.63
C PRO A 28 -5.31 -9.62 28.53
N GLN A 29 -4.61 -9.42 29.65
CA GLN A 29 -3.22 -9.80 29.77
C GLN A 29 -3.30 -11.30 29.64
N ILE A 30 -2.90 -11.82 28.46
CA ILE A 30 -2.66 -13.23 28.27
C ILE A 30 -1.57 -13.54 29.28
N GLY A 31 -2.00 -13.96 30.48
CA GLY A 31 -1.12 -14.56 31.45
C GLY A 31 -0.43 -15.67 30.69
N THR A 32 0.86 -15.49 30.46
CA THR A 32 1.76 -16.49 29.91
C THR A 32 1.78 -17.63 30.92
N ALA A 33 0.77 -18.50 30.84
CA ALA A 33 0.91 -19.86 31.31
C ALA A 33 2.09 -20.41 30.51
N THR A 34 3.23 -20.51 31.18
CA THR A 34 4.44 -21.11 30.62
C THR A 34 4.08 -22.53 30.21
N ALA A 35 3.72 -22.71 28.94
CA ALA A 35 3.55 -24.03 28.35
C ALA A 35 4.86 -24.77 28.61
N LYS A 36 4.77 -25.89 29.33
CA LYS A 36 5.93 -26.72 29.66
C LYS A 36 6.42 -27.34 28.36
N PHE A 37 7.42 -26.72 27.74
CA PHE A 37 8.04 -27.18 26.50
C PHE A 37 8.95 -28.38 26.79
N ASP A 38 8.95 -29.33 25.86
CA ASP A 38 9.88 -30.46 25.85
C ASP A 38 11.13 -30.06 25.05
N ALA A 39 12.26 -29.91 25.73
CA ALA A 39 13.52 -29.58 25.10
C ALA A 39 14.02 -30.66 24.10
N ALA A 40 13.50 -31.89 24.20
CA ALA A 40 13.81 -32.97 23.27
C ALA A 40 12.87 -33.01 22.05
N CYS A 41 11.78 -32.24 22.06
CA CYS A 41 10.83 -32.20 20.96
C CYS A 41 11.41 -31.45 19.76
N LYS A 42 11.72 -32.22 18.71
CA LYS A 42 12.26 -31.76 17.43
C LYS A 42 11.79 -32.68 16.31
N ASP A 43 11.88 -32.19 15.09
CA ASP A 43 11.79 -33.06 13.91
C ASP A 43 13.12 -33.80 13.72
N ALA A 44 13.05 -35.08 13.33
CA ALA A 44 14.22 -35.86 12.93
C ALA A 44 14.62 -35.56 11.48
N LEU A 45 13.67 -35.12 10.65
CA LEU A 45 13.90 -34.73 9.25
C LEU A 45 13.79 -33.21 9.08
N GLU A 46 14.68 -32.63 8.27
CA GLU A 46 14.68 -31.18 8.01
C GLU A 46 13.55 -30.74 7.08
N ASN A 47 12.99 -31.65 6.29
CA ASN A 47 12.00 -31.34 5.24
C ASN A 47 10.55 -31.63 5.66
N CYS A 48 10.26 -31.76 6.96
CA CYS A 48 8.93 -32.09 7.48
C CYS A 48 7.81 -31.17 6.95
N ALA A 49 8.08 -29.88 6.82
CA ALA A 49 7.13 -28.91 6.27
C ALA A 49 6.72 -29.19 4.81
N GLY A 50 7.54 -29.92 4.05
CA GLY A 50 7.30 -30.26 2.64
C GLY A 50 6.31 -31.40 2.43
N PHE A 51 6.08 -32.26 3.42
CA PHE A 51 5.14 -33.38 3.30
C PHE A 51 3.67 -32.96 3.48
N GLY A 52 3.43 -31.76 3.98
CA GLY A 52 2.08 -31.23 4.22
C GLY A 52 1.36 -31.88 5.41
N SER A 53 0.16 -31.38 5.71
CA SER A 53 -0.61 -31.82 6.89
C SER A 53 -1.13 -33.25 6.79
N ASP A 54 -1.21 -33.82 5.58
CA ASP A 54 -1.68 -35.19 5.39
C ASP A 54 -0.69 -36.25 5.88
N ALA A 55 0.60 -35.89 5.96
CA ALA A 55 1.60 -36.75 6.61
C ALA A 55 1.37 -36.88 8.12
N CYS A 56 0.66 -35.93 8.74
CA CYS A 56 0.40 -35.89 10.18
C CYS A 56 -0.87 -36.67 10.60
N LYS A 57 -1.43 -37.54 9.75
CA LYS A 57 -2.64 -38.30 10.08
C LYS A 57 -2.74 -39.61 9.30
N GLY A 58 -3.62 -40.49 9.75
CA GLY A 58 -3.94 -41.73 9.04
C GLY A 58 -2.74 -42.67 8.97
N LEU A 59 -2.49 -43.26 7.79
CA LEU A 59 -1.45 -44.27 7.61
C LEU A 59 -0.04 -43.77 7.95
N TYR A 60 0.21 -42.46 7.81
CA TYR A 60 1.52 -41.85 8.05
C TYR A 60 1.72 -41.33 9.46
N GLU A 61 0.70 -41.38 10.32
CA GLU A 61 0.77 -40.81 11.67
C GLU A 61 1.92 -41.40 12.50
N ALA A 62 2.09 -42.73 12.48
CA ALA A 62 3.19 -43.39 13.21
C ALA A 62 4.56 -42.91 12.70
N TRP A 63 4.74 -42.86 11.38
CA TRP A 63 5.96 -42.32 10.77
C TRP A 63 6.19 -40.86 11.14
N ALA A 64 5.14 -40.03 11.15
CA ALA A 64 5.25 -38.61 11.47
C ALA A 64 5.54 -38.36 12.96
N ARG A 65 5.11 -39.24 13.86
CA ARG A 65 5.51 -39.19 15.28
C ARG A 65 7.00 -39.40 15.48
N ASP A 66 7.63 -40.24 14.65
CA ASP A 66 9.06 -40.52 14.76
C ASP A 66 9.92 -39.47 14.02
N ASN A 67 9.39 -38.90 12.94
CA ASN A 67 10.18 -38.09 12.01
C ASN A 67 9.88 -36.59 12.06
N CYS A 68 8.63 -36.23 12.36
CA CYS A 68 8.10 -34.87 12.22
C CYS A 68 7.24 -34.45 13.42
N ALA A 69 7.62 -34.90 14.62
CA ALA A 69 6.84 -34.73 15.84
C ALA A 69 6.54 -33.26 16.17
N LEU A 70 7.49 -32.37 15.91
CA LEU A 70 7.36 -30.94 16.15
C LEU A 70 6.49 -30.31 15.06
N THR A 71 6.76 -30.60 13.78
CA THR A 71 5.96 -30.06 12.65
C THR A 71 4.50 -30.49 12.71
N CYS A 72 4.23 -31.74 13.12
CA CYS A 72 2.87 -32.27 13.25
C CYS A 72 2.20 -31.94 14.59
N GLY A 73 2.88 -31.23 15.49
CA GLY A 73 2.35 -30.81 16.78
C GLY A 73 2.08 -31.96 17.76
N TYR A 74 2.73 -33.10 17.58
CA TYR A 74 2.64 -34.24 18.52
C TYR A 74 3.41 -33.99 19.82
N CYS A 75 4.29 -33.00 19.82
CA CYS A 75 4.97 -32.49 20.99
C CYS A 75 5.11 -30.96 20.89
N VAL A 76 5.39 -30.31 22.03
CA VAL A 76 5.62 -28.87 22.09
C VAL A 76 7.11 -28.64 22.32
N GLY A 77 7.81 -28.22 21.27
CA GLY A 77 9.24 -27.91 21.34
C GLY A 77 9.54 -26.61 22.06
N PRO A 78 10.82 -26.32 22.33
CA PRO A 78 11.22 -25.00 22.78
C PRO A 78 10.75 -23.95 21.77
N PRO A 79 10.39 -22.74 22.22
CA PRO A 79 10.02 -21.66 21.32
C PRO A 79 11.18 -21.41 20.35
N THR A 80 10.96 -21.78 19.09
CA THR A 80 11.90 -21.43 18.03
C THR A 80 11.62 -20.00 17.61
N THR A 81 12.66 -19.23 17.36
CA THR A 81 12.48 -17.95 16.66
C THR A 81 11.90 -18.27 15.29
N PRO A 82 10.68 -17.81 14.96
CA PRO A 82 10.13 -18.03 13.63
C PRO A 82 11.12 -17.46 12.60
N PRO A 83 11.35 -18.15 11.47
CA PRO A 83 12.21 -17.58 10.44
C PRO A 83 11.68 -16.20 10.03
N PRO A 84 12.59 -15.25 9.73
CA PRO A 84 12.22 -13.87 9.44
C PRO A 84 11.17 -13.79 8.33
N CYS A 85 10.23 -12.86 8.47
CA CYS A 85 9.17 -12.62 7.48
C CYS A 85 9.70 -11.82 6.30
N VAL A 86 10.49 -12.50 5.45
CA VAL A 86 11.09 -11.93 4.24
C VAL A 86 10.88 -12.87 3.07
N ASP A 87 10.91 -12.31 1.87
CA ASP A 87 11.05 -13.09 0.65
C ASP A 87 12.55 -13.32 0.41
N VAL A 88 12.92 -14.58 0.23
CA VAL A 88 14.29 -14.97 -0.11
C VAL A 88 14.53 -14.73 -1.59
N LEU A 89 13.51 -14.95 -2.43
CA LEU A 89 13.56 -14.64 -3.85
C LEU A 89 13.09 -13.20 -4.09
N ASN A 90 13.77 -12.50 -4.99
CA ASN A 90 13.42 -11.14 -5.39
C ASN A 90 12.25 -11.06 -6.38
N ASN A 91 11.78 -12.20 -6.91
CA ASN A 91 10.74 -12.28 -7.93
C ASN A 91 9.45 -12.95 -7.43
N CYS A 92 9.21 -12.98 -6.12
CA CYS A 92 8.00 -13.61 -5.55
C CYS A 92 6.69 -13.04 -6.13
N GLU A 93 6.63 -11.73 -6.44
CA GLU A 93 5.47 -11.10 -7.08
C GLU A 93 5.21 -11.58 -8.52
N SER A 94 6.18 -12.26 -9.16
CA SER A 94 6.05 -12.73 -10.54
C SER A 94 5.38 -14.10 -10.67
N TYR A 95 5.30 -14.85 -9.57
CA TYR A 95 4.64 -16.15 -9.51
C TYR A 95 3.12 -15.99 -9.44
N ASP A 96 2.40 -17.01 -9.89
CA ASP A 96 0.96 -17.01 -9.85
C ASP A 96 0.47 -17.00 -8.37
N PRO A 97 -0.60 -16.24 -8.03
CA PRO A 97 -1.11 -16.21 -6.66
C PRO A 97 -1.47 -17.59 -6.09
N SER A 98 -1.82 -18.56 -6.95
CA SER A 98 -2.08 -19.94 -6.53
C SER A 98 -0.85 -20.63 -5.96
N THR A 99 0.37 -20.18 -6.25
CA THR A 99 1.60 -20.72 -5.62
C THR A 99 1.57 -20.56 -4.10
N CYS A 100 0.86 -19.54 -3.59
CA CYS A 100 0.72 -19.30 -2.15
C CYS A 100 -0.32 -20.20 -1.47
N THR A 101 -1.32 -20.70 -2.20
CA THR A 101 -2.43 -21.48 -1.65
C THR A 101 -2.39 -22.96 -2.03
N ASN A 102 -1.68 -23.31 -3.10
CA ASN A 102 -1.55 -24.68 -3.57
C ASN A 102 -0.72 -25.51 -2.58
N GLN A 103 -1.29 -26.62 -2.14
CA GLN A 103 -0.68 -27.50 -1.16
C GLN A 103 0.70 -28.02 -1.58
N SER A 104 0.89 -28.34 -2.86
CA SER A 104 2.15 -28.84 -3.42
C SER A 104 3.26 -27.80 -3.37
N TYR A 105 2.93 -26.51 -3.41
CA TYR A 105 3.90 -25.42 -3.35
C TYR A 105 4.00 -24.77 -1.96
N SER A 106 3.15 -25.16 -1.01
CA SER A 106 3.09 -24.55 0.33
C SER A 106 4.44 -24.55 1.06
N GLY A 107 5.21 -25.65 0.98
CA GLY A 107 6.56 -25.74 1.54
C GLY A 107 7.53 -24.78 0.84
N TRP A 108 7.52 -24.74 -0.49
CA TRP A 108 8.35 -23.83 -1.29
C TRP A 108 8.00 -22.36 -1.02
N ALA A 109 6.72 -22.01 -0.95
CA ALA A 109 6.23 -20.66 -0.68
C ALA A 109 6.64 -20.19 0.72
N LYS A 110 6.53 -21.06 1.74
CA LYS A 110 7.00 -20.78 3.11
C LYS A 110 8.51 -20.55 3.17
N ALA A 111 9.29 -21.19 2.30
CA ALA A 111 10.75 -21.08 2.28
C ALA A 111 11.24 -19.87 1.47
N ASN A 112 10.57 -19.53 0.37
CA ASN A 112 11.10 -18.58 -0.61
C ASN A 112 10.34 -17.26 -0.68
N CYS A 113 9.03 -17.28 -0.44
CA CYS A 113 8.13 -16.17 -0.71
C CYS A 113 7.18 -15.91 0.47
N ARG A 114 7.70 -16.06 1.69
CA ARG A 114 6.89 -16.05 2.91
C ARG A 114 6.15 -14.73 3.11
N ARG A 115 6.80 -13.61 2.80
CA ARG A 115 6.22 -12.27 2.94
C ARG A 115 5.19 -12.03 1.84
N THR A 116 5.53 -12.28 0.58
CA THR A 116 4.61 -12.13 -0.56
C THR A 116 3.37 -13.02 -0.40
N CYS A 117 3.55 -14.28 0.00
CA CYS A 117 2.44 -15.21 0.22
C CYS A 117 1.73 -15.04 1.56
N ARG A 118 2.14 -14.06 2.38
CA ARG A 118 1.57 -13.79 3.71
C ARG A 118 1.55 -15.03 4.62
N LEU A 119 2.60 -15.84 4.55
CA LEU A 119 2.79 -17.05 5.36
C LEU A 119 3.64 -16.77 6.62
N CYS A 120 3.54 -15.55 7.13
CA CYS A 120 4.22 -15.10 8.35
C CYS A 120 3.26 -15.18 9.56
N PRO A 121 3.78 -15.15 10.80
CA PRO A 121 2.95 -15.02 11.99
C PRO A 121 2.01 -13.81 11.92
N ALA A 122 0.81 -13.93 12.47
CA ALA A 122 -0.25 -12.93 12.34
C ALA A 122 0.17 -11.58 12.92
N GLU A 123 0.89 -11.57 14.05
CA GLU A 123 1.44 -10.38 14.69
C GLU A 123 2.49 -9.69 13.81
N VAL A 124 3.30 -10.46 13.09
CA VAL A 124 4.30 -9.93 12.15
C VAL A 124 3.60 -9.34 10.93
N LEU A 125 2.58 -10.01 10.40
CA LEU A 125 1.76 -9.47 9.31
C LEU A 125 1.04 -8.18 9.72
N ALA A 126 0.47 -8.12 10.93
CA ALA A 126 -0.17 -6.91 11.44
C ALA A 126 0.83 -5.75 11.57
N ALA A 127 2.05 -6.02 12.04
CA ALA A 127 3.11 -5.02 12.10
C ALA A 127 3.57 -4.58 10.70
N LEU A 128 3.71 -5.51 9.76
CA LEU A 128 4.02 -5.22 8.36
C LEU A 128 2.92 -4.37 7.71
N ASP A 129 1.66 -4.76 7.87
CA ASP A 129 0.50 -4.05 7.35
C ASP A 129 0.39 -2.65 7.94
N ALA A 130 0.70 -2.48 9.23
CA ALA A 130 0.78 -1.18 9.90
C ALA A 130 1.93 -0.30 9.36
N HIS A 131 3.01 -0.91 8.85
CA HIS A 131 4.11 -0.19 8.19
C HIS A 131 3.85 0.06 6.70
N THR A 132 3.07 -0.78 6.03
CA THR A 132 2.71 -0.63 4.61
C THR A 132 1.43 0.17 4.40
N THR A 133 0.68 0.51 5.45
CA THR A 133 -0.51 1.37 5.34
C THR A 133 -0.20 2.85 5.21
N THR A 134 1.04 3.30 5.42
CA THR A 134 1.44 4.67 5.10
C THR A 134 2.90 4.71 4.69
N LEU A 135 3.17 4.46 3.39
CA LEU A 135 4.27 5.18 2.74
C LEU A 135 4.13 6.64 3.19
N SER A 136 5.17 7.21 3.83
CA SER A 136 5.05 8.60 4.27
C SER A 136 4.67 9.44 3.04
N PRO A 137 3.81 10.46 3.20
CA PRO A 137 3.38 11.27 2.06
C PRO A 137 4.55 11.80 1.21
N ASP A 138 5.71 12.04 1.81
CA ASP A 138 6.95 12.49 1.14
C ASP A 138 7.62 11.39 0.29
N LYS A 139 7.35 10.11 0.60
CA LYS A 139 7.86 8.95 -0.14
C LYS A 139 6.88 8.43 -1.18
N CYS A 140 5.64 8.90 -1.17
CA CYS A 140 4.62 8.59 -2.17
C CYS A 140 4.61 9.67 -3.25
N VAL A 141 5.65 9.67 -4.08
CA VAL A 141 5.83 10.64 -5.17
C VAL A 141 5.95 9.93 -6.51
N ASP A 142 5.32 10.50 -7.53
CA ASP A 142 5.50 10.07 -8.91
C ASP A 142 6.87 10.55 -9.41
N LYS A 143 7.68 9.62 -9.94
CA LYS A 143 9.06 9.87 -10.40
C LYS A 143 9.13 10.35 -11.84
N VAL A 144 8.05 10.15 -12.60
CA VAL A 144 7.88 10.56 -13.99
C VAL A 144 6.53 11.24 -14.14
N ASP A 145 6.29 11.92 -15.26
CA ASP A 145 4.94 12.41 -15.56
C ASP A 145 4.03 11.26 -16.00
N CYS A 146 3.33 10.69 -15.02
CA CYS A 146 2.46 9.54 -15.19
C CYS A 146 1.23 9.81 -16.07
N ARG A 147 0.87 11.08 -16.29
CA ARG A 147 -0.22 11.47 -17.20
C ARG A 147 0.08 11.04 -18.64
N LEU A 148 1.36 10.94 -19.02
CA LEU A 148 1.80 10.49 -20.35
C LEU A 148 1.51 9.00 -20.60
N TYR A 149 1.30 8.21 -19.55
CA TYR A 149 1.18 6.74 -19.63
C TYR A 149 -0.26 6.24 -19.44
N THR A 150 -1.21 7.15 -19.15
CA THR A 150 -2.64 6.87 -18.87
C THR A 150 -2.87 5.92 -17.69
N LEU A 151 -4.14 5.75 -17.28
CA LEU A 151 -4.49 4.82 -16.19
C LEU A 151 -4.24 3.35 -16.52
N SER A 152 -4.08 2.97 -17.80
CA SER A 152 -3.78 1.58 -18.17
C SER A 152 -2.38 1.14 -17.73
N ALA A 153 -1.43 2.07 -17.55
CA ALA A 153 -0.13 1.75 -16.98
C ALA A 153 -0.21 1.29 -15.51
N CYS A 154 -1.30 1.63 -14.81
CA CYS A 154 -1.54 1.22 -13.43
C CYS A 154 -2.01 -0.24 -13.30
N SER A 155 -2.27 -0.94 -14.40
CA SER A 155 -2.75 -2.32 -14.39
C SER A 155 -1.85 -3.28 -15.16
N ASP A 156 -2.18 -4.56 -15.06
CA ASP A 156 -1.64 -5.63 -15.91
C ASP A 156 -0.10 -5.68 -15.94
N SER A 157 0.48 -5.74 -17.14
CA SER A 157 1.92 -5.93 -17.35
C SER A 157 2.79 -4.76 -16.87
N TYR A 158 2.21 -3.58 -16.66
CA TYR A 158 2.95 -2.37 -16.27
C TYR A 158 2.80 -2.03 -14.78
N LYS A 159 1.96 -2.77 -14.04
CA LYS A 159 1.70 -2.51 -12.61
C LYS A 159 2.97 -2.42 -11.77
N ALA A 160 3.97 -3.26 -12.04
CA ALA A 160 5.25 -3.22 -11.34
C ALA A 160 6.01 -1.91 -11.61
N TRP A 161 6.14 -1.53 -12.89
CA TRP A 161 6.73 -0.24 -13.27
C TRP A 161 5.97 0.94 -12.65
N ALA A 162 4.64 0.88 -12.64
CA ALA A 162 3.80 1.93 -12.09
C ALA A 162 3.88 2.03 -10.56
N LYS A 163 4.07 0.92 -9.83
CA LYS A 163 4.39 0.96 -8.39
C LYS A 163 5.69 1.72 -8.12
N ASP A 164 6.68 1.60 -9.00
CA ASP A 164 7.97 2.23 -8.80
C ASP A 164 8.02 3.69 -9.27
N ASN A 165 7.25 4.05 -10.30
CA ASN A 165 7.37 5.34 -10.98
C ASN A 165 6.14 6.23 -10.84
N CYS A 166 4.97 5.64 -10.59
CA CYS A 166 3.67 6.32 -10.56
C CYS A 166 2.79 5.94 -9.35
N PRO A 167 3.35 5.76 -8.14
CA PRO A 167 2.59 5.18 -7.03
C PRO A 167 1.48 6.09 -6.51
N ASN A 168 1.59 7.41 -6.68
CA ASN A 168 0.55 8.35 -6.27
C ASN A 168 -0.51 8.47 -7.37
N PHE A 169 -0.10 8.68 -8.63
CA PHE A 169 -1.02 8.72 -9.79
C PHE A 169 -1.89 7.46 -9.90
N CYS A 170 -1.31 6.29 -9.67
CA CYS A 170 -2.02 5.01 -9.72
C CYS A 170 -2.75 4.64 -8.43
N GLY A 171 -2.71 5.49 -7.40
CA GLY A 171 -3.38 5.25 -6.11
C GLY A 171 -2.82 4.05 -5.34
N PHE A 172 -1.58 3.64 -5.60
CA PHE A 172 -0.89 2.61 -4.82
C PHE A 172 -0.45 3.13 -3.45
N CYS A 173 -0.38 4.44 -3.29
CA CYS A 173 -0.25 5.15 -2.03
C CYS A 173 -0.94 6.52 -2.11
N VAL A 174 -1.03 7.22 -0.98
CA VAL A 174 -1.53 8.60 -0.91
C VAL A 174 -0.37 9.51 -0.55
N GLY A 175 0.07 10.32 -1.51
CA GLY A 175 1.15 11.28 -1.33
C GLY A 175 0.69 12.60 -0.74
N LEU A 176 1.64 13.52 -0.56
CA LEU A 176 1.26 14.91 -0.35
C LEU A 176 0.49 15.39 -1.60
N PRO A 177 -0.63 16.11 -1.44
CA PRO A 177 -1.28 16.72 -2.57
C PRO A 177 -0.28 17.65 -3.25
N THR A 178 0.05 17.39 -4.52
CA THR A 178 0.84 18.32 -5.34
C THR A 178 0.08 19.63 -5.34
N PRO A 179 0.64 20.73 -4.80
CA PRO A 179 -0.04 22.02 -4.83
C PRO A 179 -0.47 22.30 -6.27
N PRO A 180 -1.74 22.63 -6.51
CA PRO A 180 -2.19 22.92 -7.86
C PRO A 180 -1.28 24.00 -8.45
N ALA A 181 -0.73 23.70 -9.62
CA ALA A 181 0.20 24.60 -10.27
C ALA A 181 -0.46 25.97 -10.43
N GLN A 182 0.31 27.05 -10.20
CA GLN A 182 -0.22 28.41 -10.21
C GLN A 182 -1.02 28.69 -11.49
N CYS A 183 -2.09 29.46 -11.39
CA CYS A 183 -2.91 29.79 -12.56
C CYS A 183 -2.23 30.87 -13.40
N ALA A 184 -1.23 30.46 -14.16
CA ALA A 184 -0.42 31.28 -15.04
C ALA A 184 0.03 30.45 -16.25
N ASP A 185 0.32 31.15 -17.34
CA ASP A 185 1.01 30.58 -18.48
C ASP A 185 2.52 30.57 -18.20
N SER A 186 3.15 29.41 -18.40
CA SER A 186 4.60 29.27 -18.29
C SER A 186 5.30 29.78 -19.55
N LEU A 187 4.63 29.74 -20.71
CA LEU A 187 5.14 30.31 -21.96
C LEU A 187 4.57 31.72 -22.18
N PRO A 188 5.41 32.69 -22.62
CA PRO A 188 4.97 34.07 -22.85
C PRO A 188 4.09 34.23 -24.10
N ASN A 189 4.05 33.23 -24.98
CA ASN A 189 3.40 33.29 -26.29
C ASN A 189 2.19 32.34 -26.42
N CYS A 190 1.54 31.97 -25.33
CA CYS A 190 0.38 31.07 -25.38
C CYS A 190 -0.74 31.55 -26.33
N ASP A 191 -0.94 32.86 -26.44
CA ASP A 191 -1.92 33.47 -27.35
C ASP A 191 -1.57 33.33 -28.84
N SER A 192 -0.34 32.92 -29.17
CA SER A 192 0.12 32.72 -30.56
C SER A 192 -0.18 31.32 -31.10
N TYR A 193 -0.54 30.36 -30.24
CA TYR A 193 -0.89 29.01 -30.65
C TYR A 193 -2.37 28.90 -31.03
N GLU A 194 -2.70 27.89 -31.83
CA GLU A 194 -4.09 27.63 -32.21
C GLU A 194 -4.91 27.17 -31.00
N LYS A 195 -6.15 27.68 -30.89
CA LYS A 195 -7.07 27.31 -29.78
C LYS A 195 -7.33 25.80 -29.69
N ALA A 196 -7.21 25.07 -30.81
CA ALA A 196 -7.35 23.62 -30.85
C ALA A 196 -6.36 22.89 -29.93
N MET A 197 -5.20 23.49 -29.63
CA MET A 197 -4.21 22.96 -28.69
C MET A 197 -4.75 22.82 -27.26
N CYS A 198 -5.76 23.62 -26.89
CA CYS A 198 -6.42 23.55 -25.58
C CYS A 198 -7.45 22.41 -25.48
N SER A 199 -7.78 21.73 -26.59
CA SER A 199 -8.81 20.68 -26.62
C SER A 199 -8.33 19.36 -27.22
N ALA A 200 -7.27 19.41 -28.03
CA ALA A 200 -6.69 18.24 -28.68
C ALA A 200 -6.01 17.31 -27.64
N PRO A 201 -6.39 16.02 -27.59
CA PRO A 201 -5.84 15.06 -26.61
C PRO A 201 -4.32 14.98 -26.61
N GLU A 202 -3.70 15.04 -27.78
CA GLU A 202 -2.25 14.99 -27.97
C GLU A 202 -1.52 16.19 -27.38
N TYR A 203 -2.18 17.35 -27.22
CA TYR A 203 -1.57 18.57 -26.68
C TYR A 203 -2.05 18.90 -25.27
N LYS A 204 -2.97 18.10 -24.71
CA LYS A 204 -3.58 18.33 -23.40
C LYS A 204 -2.52 18.55 -22.31
N ILE A 205 -1.54 17.66 -22.20
CA ILE A 205 -0.49 17.74 -21.17
C ILE A 205 0.39 18.99 -21.39
N TRP A 206 0.81 19.22 -22.63
CA TRP A 206 1.59 20.41 -22.96
C TRP A 206 0.84 21.71 -22.63
N ALA A 207 -0.45 21.79 -22.97
CA ALA A 207 -1.28 22.96 -22.71
C ALA A 207 -1.55 23.14 -21.19
N GLU A 208 -1.70 22.06 -20.43
CA GLU A 208 -1.80 22.06 -18.95
C GLU A 208 -0.50 22.50 -18.25
N GLU A 209 0.66 22.37 -18.88
CA GLU A 209 1.93 22.79 -18.30
C GLU A 209 2.34 24.21 -18.70
N ASN A 210 2.04 24.56 -19.95
CA ASN A 210 2.59 25.74 -20.58
C ASN A 210 1.60 26.89 -20.67
N CYS A 211 0.30 26.60 -20.84
CA CYS A 211 -0.71 27.59 -21.24
C CYS A 211 -2.01 27.47 -20.44
N ARG A 212 -1.94 27.12 -19.15
CA ARG A 212 -3.13 26.88 -18.31
C ARG A 212 -4.10 28.05 -18.28
N LYS A 213 -3.60 29.27 -18.23
CA LYS A 213 -4.42 30.47 -18.13
C LYS A 213 -5.03 30.79 -19.50
N THR A 214 -4.24 30.79 -20.57
CA THR A 214 -4.77 30.97 -21.95
C THR A 214 -5.80 29.89 -22.31
N CYS A 215 -5.56 28.63 -21.91
CA CYS A 215 -6.49 27.53 -22.16
C CYS A 215 -7.64 27.41 -21.13
N ASN A 216 -7.73 28.34 -20.16
CA ASN A 216 -8.74 28.32 -19.10
C ASN A 216 -8.81 27.01 -18.31
N PHE A 217 -7.68 26.30 -18.16
CA PHE A 217 -7.58 25.09 -17.34
C PHE A 217 -7.49 25.37 -15.84
N CYS A 218 -7.44 26.64 -15.47
CA CYS A 218 -7.45 27.09 -14.09
C CYS A 218 -8.28 28.37 -13.95
N THR A 219 -8.85 28.58 -12.76
CA THR A 219 -9.51 29.82 -12.36
C THR A 219 -8.72 30.42 -11.18
N GLY A 220 -8.27 31.66 -11.32
CA GLY A 220 -7.32 32.26 -10.39
C GLY A 220 -7.90 32.46 -8.98
N GLY A 221 -7.34 31.78 -7.98
CA GLY A 221 -7.69 31.94 -6.56
C GLY A 221 -6.65 31.41 -5.57
N GLY A 222 -5.42 31.10 -6.00
CA GLY A 222 -4.35 30.59 -5.12
C GLY A 222 -3.34 31.68 -4.73
N PRO A 223 -2.71 31.59 -3.53
CA PRO A 223 -1.71 32.55 -3.08
C PRO A 223 -0.50 32.56 -4.01
N ILE A 224 -0.11 33.77 -4.44
CA ILE A 224 1.00 34.03 -5.35
C ILE A 224 2.30 33.86 -4.56
N VAL A 225 3.05 32.78 -4.83
CA VAL A 225 4.45 32.68 -4.41
C VAL A 225 5.29 33.23 -5.56
N THR A 226 5.93 34.38 -5.34
CA THR A 226 6.75 35.08 -6.33
C THR A 226 8.09 34.36 -6.50
N HIS A 227 8.27 33.66 -7.61
CA HIS A 227 9.57 33.12 -8.03
C HIS A 227 10.21 34.06 -9.08
N PRO A 228 11.55 34.23 -9.09
CA PRO A 228 12.24 35.16 -10.00
C PRO A 228 11.99 34.85 -11.49
N THR A 229 11.68 35.92 -12.23
CA THR A 229 11.37 35.97 -13.65
C THR A 229 12.57 35.58 -14.51
N LEU A 230 12.38 34.63 -15.44
CA LEU A 230 13.34 34.33 -16.50
C LEU A 230 13.31 35.42 -17.60
N PRO A 231 14.43 35.71 -18.26
CA PRO A 231 14.53 36.79 -19.25
C PRO A 231 13.72 36.51 -20.53
N PRO A 232 13.33 37.56 -21.28
CA PRO A 232 12.48 37.42 -22.46
C PRO A 232 13.24 36.74 -23.61
N ALA A 233 12.64 35.70 -24.19
CA ALA A 233 13.14 35.02 -25.37
C ALA A 233 12.81 35.80 -26.65
N THR A 234 13.82 35.90 -27.52
CA THR A 234 13.80 36.57 -28.82
C THR A 234 12.82 35.93 -29.81
N THR A 235 12.27 36.76 -30.70
CA THR A 235 11.26 36.43 -31.72
C THR A 235 11.69 35.26 -32.63
N LEU A 236 10.87 34.20 -32.70
CA LEU A 236 11.00 33.07 -33.63
C LEU A 236 9.76 32.99 -34.55
N PRO A 237 9.87 32.43 -35.77
CA PRO A 237 8.78 32.39 -36.74
C PRO A 237 7.69 31.40 -36.32
N LYS A 238 6.50 31.55 -36.93
CA LYS A 238 5.31 30.70 -36.76
C LYS A 238 5.68 29.21 -36.91
N LEU A 239 5.91 28.54 -35.78
CA LEU A 239 6.27 27.13 -35.71
C LEU A 239 5.01 26.28 -35.70
N THR A 240 4.99 25.28 -36.58
CA THR A 240 4.10 24.12 -36.47
C THR A 240 4.36 23.41 -35.13
N PRO A 241 3.33 22.82 -34.49
CA PRO A 241 3.48 22.22 -33.17
C PRO A 241 4.55 21.11 -33.15
N PRO A 242 5.37 21.01 -32.08
CA PRO A 242 6.23 19.86 -31.90
C PRO A 242 5.38 18.60 -31.68
N HIS A 243 5.65 17.54 -32.43
CA HIS A 243 5.05 16.24 -32.17
C HIS A 243 5.51 15.71 -30.82
N LEU A 244 4.57 15.50 -29.89
CA LEU A 244 4.82 14.73 -28.67
C LEU A 244 5.02 13.27 -29.05
N ILE A 245 6.28 12.82 -29.03
CA ILE A 245 6.61 11.41 -29.18
C ILE A 245 6.23 10.74 -27.86
N LEU A 246 5.06 10.09 -27.82
CA LEU A 246 4.70 9.17 -26.74
C LEU A 246 5.62 7.95 -26.85
N THR A 247 6.75 7.96 -26.14
CA THR A 247 7.57 6.76 -26.00
C THR A 247 6.82 5.76 -25.13
N PRO A 248 6.57 4.53 -25.62
CA PRO A 248 5.97 3.50 -24.78
C PRO A 248 6.88 3.24 -23.56
N PRO A 249 6.29 2.91 -22.39
CA PRO A 249 7.09 2.53 -21.24
C PRO A 249 7.96 1.32 -21.61
N PRO A 250 9.18 1.22 -21.07
CA PRO A 250 10.08 0.12 -21.40
C PRO A 250 9.39 -1.21 -21.09
N LEU A 251 9.35 -2.11 -22.09
CA LEU A 251 8.78 -3.44 -21.92
C LEU A 251 9.51 -4.16 -20.78
N PRO A 252 8.79 -4.87 -19.89
CA PRO A 252 9.44 -5.68 -18.88
C PRO A 252 10.35 -6.72 -19.56
N PRO A 253 11.49 -7.08 -18.95
CA PRO A 253 12.37 -8.11 -19.49
C PRO A 253 11.54 -9.39 -19.72
N GLY A 254 11.50 -9.83 -20.97
CA GLY A 254 10.64 -10.92 -21.41
C GLY A 254 10.94 -12.21 -20.64
N ARG A 255 9.88 -12.82 -20.07
CA ARG A 255 9.94 -14.20 -19.58
C ARG A 255 10.27 -15.10 -20.76
N LYS A 256 11.43 -15.76 -20.70
CA LYS A 256 11.65 -17.02 -21.43
C LYS A 256 10.94 -18.15 -20.70
#